data_AF-A0A8S0Q379-F1
#
_entry.id   AF-A0A8S0Q379-F1
#
_cell.length_a   1.000
_cell.length_b   1.000
_cell.length_c   1.000
_cell.angle_alpha   90.00
_cell.angle_beta   90.00
_cell.angle_gamma   90.00
#
_symmetry.space_group_name_H-M   'P 1'
#
loop_
_entity.id
_entity.type
_entity.pdbx_description
1 polymer ?
#
loop_
_entity_poly.entity_id
_entity_poly.type
_entity_poly.pdbx_seq_one_letter_code
_entity_poly.pdbx_strand_id
1 'polypeptide(L)'
;MIPTLDMAKLFISMGVKTTIIATPGFDKQVENARESGFNVGMYVLKFPPEKSELPDEIKSPDQILDDLIPMFVEALELLQEPVEKLLEEFHPDCFVADMLFPWAADFAAKFDIPRLVFHGTCYLSLCSSEHMRIYEPFKNVSPDSEQFVLPNLQ
;
A
#
# COMPACT_ATOMS: atom_id res chain seq x y z
N MET A 1 6.97 -3.79 -1.56
CA MET A 1 6.85 -4.74 -0.42
C MET A 1 8.11 -4.86 0.44
N ILE A 2 9.34 -4.79 -0.11
CA ILE A 2 10.57 -4.87 0.71
C ILE A 2 10.63 -3.82 1.84
N PRO A 3 10.34 -2.52 1.60
CA PRO A 3 10.34 -1.53 2.68
C PRO A 3 9.33 -1.83 3.80
N THR A 4 8.18 -2.41 3.46
CA THR A 4 7.18 -2.86 4.43
C THR A 4 7.72 -3.99 5.33
N LEU A 5 8.46 -4.93 4.75
CA LEU A 5 9.13 -5.98 5.53
C LEU A 5 10.21 -5.42 6.45
N ASP A 6 11.00 -4.46 5.98
CA ASP A 6 12.01 -3.82 6.83
C ASP A 6 11.37 -3.01 7.96
N MET A 7 10.24 -2.35 7.70
CA MET A 7 9.44 -1.72 8.75
C MET A 7 8.91 -2.74 9.76
N ALA A 8 8.43 -3.90 9.30
CA ALA A 8 7.99 -4.98 10.19
C ALA A 8 9.14 -5.49 11.08
N LYS A 9 10.35 -5.65 10.53
CA LYS A 9 11.54 -6.01 11.32
C LYS A 9 11.85 -4.95 12.39
N LEU A 10 11.70 -3.66 12.08
CA LEU A 10 11.87 -2.58 13.06
C LEU A 10 10.86 -2.68 14.20
N PHE A 11 9.57 -2.89 13.91
CA PHE A 11 8.56 -3.11 14.94
C PHE A 11 8.89 -4.32 15.83
N ILE A 12 9.27 -5.45 15.24
CA ILE A 12 9.66 -6.66 15.96
C ILE A 12 10.88 -6.42 16.85
N SER A 13 11.88 -5.66 16.39
CA SER A 13 13.06 -5.32 17.19
C SER A 13 12.72 -4.50 18.44
N MET A 14 11.56 -3.84 18.46
CA MET A 14 11.01 -3.11 19.62
C MET A 14 10.05 -3.96 20.48
N GLY A 15 9.93 -5.27 20.19
CA GLY A 15 9.04 -6.18 20.91
C GLY A 15 7.58 -6.14 20.46
N VAL A 16 7.27 -5.49 19.34
CA VAL A 16 5.91 -5.44 18.79
C VAL A 16 5.65 -6.70 17.95
N LYS A 17 4.53 -7.38 18.21
CA LYS A 17 4.07 -8.48 17.36
C LYS A 17 3.61 -7.90 16.02
N THR A 18 4.18 -8.37 14.92
CA THR A 18 3.87 -7.83 13.59
C THR A 18 3.47 -8.92 12.61
N THR A 19 2.39 -8.69 11.88
CA THR A 19 1.88 -9.55 10.81
C THR A 19 1.82 -8.74 9.52
N ILE A 20 2.34 -9.29 8.42
CA ILE A 20 2.20 -8.73 7.07
C ILE A 20 1.04 -9.42 6.37
N ILE A 21 0.11 -8.64 5.84
CA ILE A 21 -0.92 -9.10 4.90
C ILE A 21 -0.39 -8.83 3.49
N ALA A 22 -0.31 -9.87 2.67
CA ALA A 22 0.34 -9.84 1.36
C ALA A 22 -0.43 -10.66 0.32
N THR A 23 -0.12 -10.46 -0.95
CA THR A 23 -0.52 -11.37 -2.04
C THR A 23 0.53 -12.49 -2.22
N PRO A 24 0.23 -13.56 -2.98
CA PRO A 24 1.15 -14.69 -3.13
C PRO A 24 2.47 -14.27 -3.80
N GLY A 25 3.57 -14.91 -3.41
CA GLY A 25 4.90 -14.66 -4.00
C GLY A 25 5.81 -13.75 -3.18
N PHE A 26 5.33 -13.27 -2.02
CA PHE A 26 6.16 -12.58 -1.02
C PHE A 26 6.63 -13.50 0.12
N ASP A 27 6.27 -14.78 0.07
CA ASP A 27 6.49 -15.76 1.13
C ASP A 27 7.98 -15.95 1.43
N LYS A 28 8.79 -16.09 0.37
CA LYS A 28 10.23 -16.34 0.48
C LYS A 28 10.96 -15.22 1.26
N GLN A 29 10.59 -13.96 1.04
CA GLN A 29 11.20 -12.82 1.70
C GLN A 29 10.88 -12.82 3.20
N VAL A 30 9.67 -13.24 3.57
CA VAL A 30 9.25 -13.38 4.97
C VAL A 30 9.91 -14.59 5.62
N GLU A 31 10.02 -15.72 4.92
CA GLU A 31 10.74 -16.91 5.38
C GLU A 31 12.21 -16.59 5.68
N ASN A 32 12.91 -15.92 4.76
CA ASN A 32 14.29 -15.48 4.99
C ASN A 32 14.41 -14.57 6.22
N ALA A 33 13.41 -13.70 6.47
CA ALA A 33 13.40 -12.84 7.65
C ALA A 33 13.22 -13.66 8.94
N ARG A 34 12.37 -14.70 8.92
CA ARG A 34 12.19 -15.65 10.03
C ARG A 34 13.46 -16.44 10.33
N GLU A 35 14.14 -16.94 9.30
CA GLU A 35 15.44 -17.61 9.44
C GLU A 35 16.52 -16.68 10.04
N SER A 36 16.41 -15.38 9.78
CA SER A 36 17.28 -14.34 10.36
C SER A 36 16.89 -13.92 11.78
N GLY A 37 15.90 -14.57 12.40
CA GLY A 37 15.47 -14.32 13.77
C GLY A 37 14.32 -13.32 13.94
N PHE A 38 13.74 -12.80 12.85
CA PHE A 38 12.56 -11.92 12.92
C PHE A 38 11.28 -12.75 12.81
N ASN A 39 10.55 -12.92 13.91
CA ASN A 39 9.29 -13.68 13.95
C ASN A 39 8.13 -12.90 13.31
N VAL A 40 8.21 -12.65 12.00
CA VAL A 40 7.19 -11.95 11.22
C VAL A 40 6.00 -12.87 10.96
N GLY A 41 4.82 -12.49 11.42
CA GLY A 41 3.56 -13.12 11.03
C GLY A 41 3.25 -12.83 9.56
N MET A 42 2.57 -13.75 8.88
CA MET A 42 2.20 -13.55 7.47
C MET A 42 0.81 -14.11 7.21
N TYR A 43 0.00 -13.35 6.50
CA TYR A 43 -1.28 -13.79 5.95
C TYR A 43 -1.30 -13.52 4.45
N VAL A 44 -1.59 -14.55 3.66
CA VAL A 44 -1.63 -14.46 2.19
C VAL A 44 -3.07 -14.34 1.73
N LEU A 45 -3.40 -13.22 1.12
CA LEU A 45 -4.66 -13.02 0.41
C LEU A 45 -4.56 -13.56 -1.00
N LYS A 46 -5.65 -14.15 -1.50
CA LYS A 46 -5.76 -14.55 -2.89
C LYS A 46 -5.70 -13.31 -3.78
N PHE A 47 -4.87 -13.36 -4.81
CA PHE A 47 -4.77 -12.32 -5.84
C PHE A 47 -4.64 -12.94 -7.25
N PRO A 48 -5.41 -12.46 -8.25
CA PRO A 48 -6.50 -11.48 -8.14
C PRO A 48 -7.65 -11.93 -7.20
N PRO A 49 -8.37 -11.00 -6.55
CA PRO A 49 -9.49 -11.34 -5.68
C PRO A 49 -10.67 -11.88 -6.48
N GLU A 50 -11.55 -12.61 -5.81
CA GLU A 50 -12.77 -13.12 -6.42
C GLU A 50 -13.63 -11.97 -6.92
N LYS A 51 -14.22 -12.13 -8.11
CA LYS A 51 -15.00 -11.11 -8.83
C LYS A 51 -14.18 -9.99 -9.47
N SER A 52 -12.84 -10.05 -9.42
CA SER A 52 -12.00 -9.16 -10.22
C SER A 52 -12.07 -9.53 -11.71
N GLU A 53 -12.05 -8.52 -12.58
CA GLU A 53 -11.87 -8.70 -14.03
C GLU A 53 -10.39 -8.81 -14.43
N LEU A 54 -9.47 -8.71 -13.47
CA LEU A 54 -8.04 -8.79 -13.72
C LEU A 54 -7.65 -10.22 -14.14
N PRO A 55 -6.83 -10.42 -15.19
CA PRO A 55 -6.41 -11.75 -15.62
C PRO A 55 -5.68 -12.52 -14.52
N ASP A 56 -5.92 -13.83 -14.43
CA ASP A 56 -5.37 -14.70 -13.38
C ASP A 56 -3.84 -14.74 -13.38
N GLU A 57 -3.19 -14.45 -14.50
CA GLU A 57 -1.74 -14.41 -14.65
C GLU A 57 -1.10 -13.20 -13.95
N ILE A 58 -1.89 -12.17 -13.65
CA ILE A 58 -1.43 -10.95 -12.99
C ILE A 58 -1.37 -11.20 -11.48
N LYS A 59 -0.15 -11.29 -10.94
CA LYS A 59 0.11 -11.57 -9.52
C LYS A 59 0.72 -10.40 -8.77
N SER A 60 1.25 -9.41 -9.49
CA SER A 60 1.97 -8.28 -8.91
C SER A 60 1.73 -6.99 -9.71
N PRO A 61 1.88 -5.81 -9.06
CA PRO A 61 1.79 -4.52 -9.72
C PRO A 61 2.80 -4.37 -10.88
N ASP A 62 3.97 -5.00 -10.79
CA ASP A 62 5.03 -4.91 -11.81
C ASP A 62 4.63 -5.54 -13.16
N GLN A 63 3.55 -6.31 -13.19
CA GLN A 63 3.01 -6.94 -14.40
C GLN A 63 1.89 -6.12 -15.05
N ILE A 64 1.48 -5.01 -14.44
CA ILE A 64 0.37 -4.17 -14.92
C ILE A 64 0.86 -3.30 -16.07
N LEU A 65 0.14 -3.38 -17.19
CA LEU A 65 0.23 -2.47 -18.32
C LEU A 65 -0.81 -1.34 -18.16
N ASP A 66 -0.61 -0.21 -18.86
CA ASP A 66 -1.43 0.99 -18.71
C ASP A 66 -2.93 0.75 -18.91
N ASP A 67 -3.29 -0.16 -19.82
CA ASP A 67 -4.68 -0.55 -20.11
C ASP A 67 -5.34 -1.38 -18.99
N LEU A 68 -4.53 -2.02 -18.13
CA LEU A 68 -5.01 -2.84 -17.01
C LEU A 68 -5.10 -2.06 -15.68
N ILE A 69 -4.64 -0.80 -15.63
CA ILE A 69 -4.65 0.01 -14.40
C ILE A 69 -6.06 0.13 -13.79
N PRO A 70 -7.14 0.40 -14.55
CA PRO A 70 -8.47 0.51 -13.96
C PRO A 70 -8.93 -0.79 -13.29
N MET A 71 -8.76 -1.93 -13.96
CA MET A 71 -9.09 -3.25 -13.42
C MET A 71 -8.24 -3.60 -12.19
N PHE A 72 -6.98 -3.16 -12.17
CA PHE A 72 -6.11 -3.34 -11.02
C PHE A 72 -6.60 -2.53 -9.81
N VAL A 73 -6.99 -1.27 -10.00
CA VAL A 73 -7.55 -0.44 -8.92
C VAL A 73 -8.83 -1.07 -8.38
N GLU A 74 -9.74 -1.53 -9.25
CA GLU A 74 -10.95 -2.25 -8.84
C GLU A 74 -10.63 -3.55 -8.07
N ALA A 75 -9.59 -4.28 -8.49
CA ALA A 75 -9.11 -5.44 -7.75
C ALA A 75 -8.63 -5.07 -6.34
N LEU A 76 -7.96 -3.93 -6.15
CA LEU A 76 -7.53 -3.48 -4.81
C LEU A 76 -8.70 -3.09 -3.91
N GLU A 77 -9.80 -2.57 -4.46
CA GLU A 77 -11.04 -2.31 -3.71
C GLU A 77 -11.69 -3.62 -3.23
N LEU A 78 -11.68 -4.67 -4.06
CA LEU A 78 -12.21 -5.99 -3.68
C LEU A 78 -11.41 -6.68 -2.54
N LEU A 79 -10.19 -6.22 -2.26
CA LEU A 79 -9.41 -6.68 -1.10
C LEU A 79 -9.91 -6.10 0.23
N GLN A 80 -10.81 -5.13 0.23
CA GLN A 80 -11.40 -4.57 1.43
C GLN A 80 -12.02 -5.67 2.29
N GLU A 81 -13.07 -6.35 1.80
CA GLU A 81 -13.82 -7.36 2.56
C GLU A 81 -12.94 -8.43 3.24
N PRO A 82 -11.97 -9.08 2.57
CA PRO A 82 -11.13 -10.06 3.24
C PRO A 82 -10.17 -9.43 4.26
N VAL A 83 -9.68 -8.21 4.04
CA VAL A 83 -8.87 -7.50 5.05
C VAL A 83 -9.71 -7.11 6.26
N GLU A 84 -10.96 -6.71 6.05
CA GLU A 84 -11.90 -6.40 7.13
C GLU A 84 -12.05 -7.58 8.09
N LYS A 85 -12.30 -8.77 7.53
CA LYS A 85 -12.44 -10.01 8.31
C LYS A 85 -11.17 -10.35 9.11
N LEU A 86 -9.99 -10.06 8.57
CA LEU A 86 -8.73 -10.31 9.27
C LEU A 86 -8.50 -9.37 10.44
N LEU A 87 -8.88 -8.10 10.29
CA LEU A 87 -8.76 -7.14 11.37
C LEU A 87 -9.81 -7.42 12.47
N GLU A 88 -11.01 -7.87 12.10
CA GLU A 88 -12.02 -8.42 13.00
C GLU A 88 -11.52 -9.67 13.74
N GLU A 89 -10.69 -10.52 13.13
CA GLU A 89 -10.15 -11.71 13.80
C GLU A 89 -8.98 -11.33 14.72
N PHE A 90 -8.03 -10.56 14.20
CA PHE A 90 -6.76 -10.29 14.87
C PHE A 90 -6.83 -9.21 15.95
N HIS A 91 -7.79 -8.28 15.84
CA HIS A 91 -7.93 -7.11 16.73
C HIS A 91 -6.58 -6.42 17.01
N PRO A 92 -5.84 -5.95 15.98
CA PRO A 92 -4.52 -5.37 16.18
C PRO A 92 -4.58 -3.98 16.82
N ASP A 93 -3.53 -3.61 17.56
CA ASP A 93 -3.39 -2.28 18.17
C ASP A 93 -3.20 -1.14 17.15
N CYS A 94 -2.77 -1.46 15.92
CA CYS A 94 -2.52 -0.50 14.85
C CYS A 94 -2.53 -1.21 13.49
N PHE A 95 -2.98 -0.50 12.44
CA PHE A 95 -2.96 -0.97 11.07
C PHE A 95 -2.11 -0.05 10.18
N VAL A 96 -1.05 -0.59 9.59
CA VAL A 96 -0.24 0.14 8.58
C VAL A 96 -0.68 -0.31 7.20
N ALA A 97 -1.25 0.61 6.43
CA ALA A 97 -1.77 0.32 5.10
C ALA A 97 -1.06 1.15 4.04
N ASP A 98 -0.85 0.55 2.87
CA ASP A 98 -0.33 1.24 1.70
C ASP A 98 -1.26 2.39 1.27
N MET A 99 -0.70 3.40 0.62
CA MET A 99 -1.47 4.52 0.06
C MET A 99 -2.50 4.08 -1.00
N LEU A 100 -2.27 2.94 -1.65
CA LEU A 100 -3.19 2.37 -2.65
C LEU A 100 -4.49 1.81 -2.05
N PHE A 101 -4.61 1.76 -0.71
CA PHE A 101 -5.81 1.32 -0.02
C PHE A 101 -6.47 2.51 0.69
N PRO A 102 -7.16 3.42 -0.02
CA PRO A 102 -7.83 4.55 0.61
C PRO A 102 -8.90 4.08 1.59
N TRP A 103 -9.65 3.02 1.24
CA TRP A 103 -10.70 2.40 2.06
C TRP A 103 -10.23 1.93 3.45
N ALA A 104 -8.93 1.71 3.64
CA ALA A 104 -8.39 1.28 4.94
C ALA A 104 -8.61 2.29 6.06
N ALA A 105 -8.85 3.58 5.75
CA ALA A 105 -9.12 4.60 6.77
C ALA A 105 -10.47 4.36 7.45
N ASP A 106 -11.53 4.23 6.65
CA ASP A 106 -12.90 4.09 7.15
C ASP A 106 -13.06 2.80 7.96
N PHE A 107 -12.42 1.72 7.49
CA PHE A 107 -12.48 0.46 8.18
C PHE A 107 -11.72 0.49 9.52
N ALA A 108 -10.48 0.98 9.54
CA ALA A 108 -9.72 1.03 10.79
C ALA A 108 -10.47 1.85 11.86
N ALA A 109 -11.12 2.94 11.44
CA ALA A 109 -11.99 3.74 12.31
C ALA A 109 -13.21 2.95 12.84
N LYS A 110 -13.84 2.07 12.04
CA LYS A 110 -14.96 1.20 12.47
C LYS A 110 -14.59 0.28 13.65
N PHE A 111 -13.31 -0.07 13.79
CA PHE A 111 -12.80 -0.96 14.85
C PHE A 111 -12.04 -0.23 15.95
N ASP A 112 -12.06 1.11 15.96
CA ASP A 112 -11.25 1.95 16.85
C ASP A 112 -9.74 1.63 16.75
N ILE A 113 -9.27 1.20 15.58
CA ILE A 113 -7.87 0.89 15.29
C ILE A 113 -7.22 2.12 14.62
N PRO A 114 -6.09 2.63 15.15
CA PRO A 114 -5.35 3.68 14.47
C PRO A 114 -4.75 3.16 13.16
N ARG A 115 -4.94 3.92 12.07
CA ARG A 115 -4.33 3.66 10.76
C ARG A 115 -3.11 4.55 10.52
N LEU A 116 -2.01 3.95 10.09
CA LEU A 116 -0.86 4.66 9.49
C LEU A 116 -0.82 4.41 7.99
N VAL A 117 -0.55 5.46 7.20
CA VAL A 117 -0.36 5.35 5.75
C VAL A 117 1.12 5.19 5.44
N PHE A 118 1.45 4.25 4.56
CA PHE A 118 2.79 4.08 4.03
C PHE A 118 2.83 4.31 2.52
N HIS A 119 3.62 5.32 2.10
CA HIS A 119 3.77 5.67 0.67
C HIS A 119 5.04 5.09 0.03
N GLY A 120 6.05 4.71 0.82
CA GLY A 120 7.33 4.23 0.30
C GLY A 120 8.14 5.26 -0.52
N THR A 121 7.83 6.55 -0.39
CA THR A 121 8.52 7.65 -1.11
C THR A 121 9.01 8.74 -0.14
N CYS A 122 9.79 9.70 -0.64
CA CYS A 122 10.33 10.78 0.18
C CYS A 122 9.33 11.94 0.39
N TYR A 123 9.59 12.75 1.42
CA TYR A 123 8.76 13.93 1.72
C TYR A 123 8.64 14.90 0.54
N LEU A 124 9.73 15.13 -0.19
CA LEU A 124 9.72 16.03 -1.35
C LEU A 124 8.73 15.55 -2.41
N SER A 125 8.71 14.25 -2.74
CA SER A 125 7.78 13.68 -3.71
C SER A 125 6.33 13.79 -3.25
N LEU A 126 6.05 13.55 -1.96
CA LEU A 126 4.71 13.70 -1.40
C LEU A 126 4.22 15.14 -1.48
N CYS A 127 5.01 16.10 -1.00
CA CYS A 127 4.67 17.52 -1.06
C CYS A 127 4.52 18.00 -2.50
N SER A 128 5.41 17.57 -3.40
CA SER A 128 5.35 17.93 -4.82
C SER A 128 4.10 17.40 -5.50
N SER A 129 3.75 16.13 -5.26
CA SER A 129 2.53 15.52 -5.81
C SER A 129 1.27 16.22 -5.31
N GLU A 130 1.20 16.55 -4.02
CA GLU A 130 0.05 17.23 -3.45
C GLU A 130 -0.08 18.69 -3.91
N HIS A 131 1.05 19.41 -4.03
CA HIS A 131 1.04 20.77 -4.56
C HIS A 131 0.69 20.79 -6.05
N MET A 132 1.13 19.81 -6.84
CA MET A 132 0.67 19.63 -8.22
C MET A 132 -0.85 19.47 -8.29
N ARG A 133 -1.41 18.64 -7.40
CA ARG A 133 -2.85 18.34 -7.35
C ARG A 133 -3.69 19.55 -6.93
N ILE A 134 -3.25 20.32 -5.93
CA ILE A 134 -4.02 21.44 -5.38
C ILE A 134 -3.91 22.70 -6.23
N TYR A 135 -2.70 23.05 -6.70
CA TYR A 135 -2.45 24.33 -7.35
C TYR A 135 -2.46 24.26 -8.88
N GLU A 136 -2.37 23.05 -9.44
CA GLU A 136 -2.45 22.78 -10.88
C GLU A 136 -1.60 23.74 -11.75
N PRO A 137 -0.30 23.99 -11.42
CA PRO A 137 0.50 25.00 -12.10
C PRO A 137 0.67 24.72 -13.60
N PHE A 138 0.55 23.46 -14.00
CA PHE A 138 0.59 22.99 -15.38
C PHE A 138 -0.59 23.48 -16.26
N LYS A 139 -1.67 24.02 -15.67
CA LYS A 139 -2.79 24.60 -16.46
C LYS A 139 -2.46 25.96 -17.08
N ASN A 140 -1.40 26.62 -16.61
CA ASN A 140 -1.02 27.97 -17.05
C ASN A 140 0.10 27.99 -18.10
N VAL A 141 0.47 26.84 -18.64
CA VAL A 141 1.52 26.67 -19.66
C VAL A 141 0.93 26.08 -20.93
N SER A 142 1.50 26.36 -22.10
CA SER A 142 0.93 25.97 -23.40
C SER A 142 1.77 24.98 -24.23
N PRO A 143 3.09 25.16 -24.42
CA PRO A 143 3.95 24.12 -24.95
C PRO A 143 4.14 22.98 -23.94
N ASP A 144 4.13 21.73 -24.40
CA ASP A 144 4.42 20.55 -23.55
C ASP A 144 5.81 20.62 -22.87
N SER A 145 6.73 21.42 -23.41
CA SER A 145 8.08 21.64 -22.88
C SER A 145 8.22 22.88 -22.00
N GLU A 146 7.16 23.66 -21.80
CA GLU A 146 7.21 24.86 -20.97
C GLU A 146 7.31 24.49 -19.49
N GLN A 147 8.29 25.10 -18.83
CA GLN A 147 8.59 24.87 -17.43
C GLN A 147 7.66 25.70 -16.54
N PHE A 148 7.26 25.13 -15.41
CA PHE A 148 6.56 25.84 -14.35
C PHE A 148 7.24 25.56 -13.01
N VAL A 149 7.04 26.46 -12.05
CA VAL A 149 7.54 26.31 -10.68
C VAL A 149 6.46 25.67 -9.84
N LEU A 150 6.83 24.68 -9.03
CA LEU A 150 5.93 24.13 -8.02
C LEU A 150 5.74 25.15 -6.89
N PRO A 151 4.51 25.63 -6.64
CA PRO A 151 4.28 26.62 -5.61
C PRO A 151 4.53 26.04 -4.21
N ASN A 152 4.93 26.90 -3.27
CA ASN A 152 5.00 26.62 -1.83
C ASN A 152 5.95 25.49 -1.38
N LEU A 153 6.92 25.09 -2.22
CA LEU A 153 8.05 24.26 -1.81
C LEU A 153 9.26 25.18 -1.57
N GLN A 154 9.61 25.38 -0.29
CA GLN A 154 10.76 26.18 0.15
C GLN A 154 11.88 25.31 0.71
#